data_AF-A0A0M9BTM8-F1
#
_entry.id   AF-A0A0M9BTM8-F1
#
_cell.length_a   1.000
_cell.length_b   1.000
_cell.length_c   1.000
_cell.angle_alpha   90.00
_cell.angle_beta   90.00
_cell.angle_gamma   90.00
#
_symmetry.space_group_name_H-M   'P 1'
#
loop_
_entity.id
_entity.type
_entity.pdbx_description
1 polymer ?
#
loop_
_entity_poly.entity_id
_entity_poly.type
_entity_poly.pdbx_seq_one_letter_code
_entity_poly.pdbx_strand_id
1 'polypeptide(L)' 'MTSILPHGGTLIQRVVQGEEREQLLRESEKLSSLRINSWTISDLDLIGVGAFSPLQGFMTEEDYLSVISRM' A
#
# COMPACT_ATOMS: atom_id res chain seq x y z
N MET A 1 22.99 -14.45 -7.66
CA MET A 1 22.43 -14.06 -6.34
C MET A 1 21.03 -14.61 -6.27
N THR A 2 20.74 -15.50 -5.32
CA THR A 2 19.39 -16.06 -5.17
C THR A 2 18.59 -15.09 -4.30
N SER A 3 17.63 -14.38 -4.91
CA SER A 3 16.75 -13.48 -4.17
C SER A 3 15.79 -14.30 -3.32
N ILE A 4 15.58 -13.93 -2.07
CA ILE A 4 14.48 -14.47 -1.26
C ILE A 4 13.14 -14.05 -1.88
N LEU A 5 12.11 -14.89 -1.71
CA LEU A 5 10.76 -14.53 -2.12
C LEU A 5 10.22 -13.43 -1.20
N PRO A 6 9.36 -12.53 -1.72
CA PRO A 6 8.61 -11.59 -0.90
C PRO A 6 7.78 -12.32 0.16
N HIS A 7 7.53 -11.66 1.29
CA HIS A 7 6.65 -12.22 2.30
C HIS A 7 5.23 -12.38 1.74
N GLY A 8 4.62 -13.55 1.98
CA GLY A 8 3.37 -13.97 1.31
C GLY A 8 3.53 -14.50 -0.11
N GLY A 9 4.76 -14.63 -0.62
CA GLY A 9 5.09 -15.26 -1.91
C GLY A 9 5.06 -14.31 -3.12
N THR A 10 4.43 -13.15 -2.99
CA THR A 10 4.25 -12.18 -4.09
C THR A 10 4.57 -10.76 -3.63
N LEU A 11 5.29 -10.00 -4.46
CA LEU A 11 5.55 -8.57 -4.22
C LEU A 11 4.32 -7.77 -4.65
N ILE A 12 3.73 -7.02 -3.72
CA ILE A 12 2.58 -6.14 -3.98
C ILE A 12 3.09 -4.77 -4.43
N GLN A 13 3.05 -4.48 -5.74
CA GLN A 13 3.40 -3.17 -6.29
C GLN A 13 2.15 -2.39 -6.67
N ARG A 14 1.94 -1.22 -6.06
CA ARG A 14 0.74 -0.37 -6.30
C ARG A 14 1.04 0.97 -6.97
N VAL A 15 2.30 1.19 -7.38
CA VAL A 15 2.66 2.38 -8.16
C VAL A 15 2.23 2.19 -9.61
N VAL A 16 1.13 2.85 -9.98
CA VAL A 16 0.59 2.86 -11.35
C VAL A 16 1.45 3.73 -12.28
N GLN A 17 1.52 3.34 -13.55
CA GLN A 17 2.32 4.02 -14.58
C GLN A 17 1.55 4.18 -15.88
N GLY A 18 2.06 5.01 -16.80
CA GLY A 18 1.49 5.19 -18.14
C GLY A 18 0.06 5.74 -18.12
N GLU A 19 -0.79 5.20 -18.99
CA GLU A 19 -2.17 5.66 -19.18
C GLU A 19 -3.04 5.50 -17.91
N GLU A 20 -2.84 4.41 -17.17
CA GLU A 20 -3.57 4.14 -15.93
C GLU A 20 -3.31 5.24 -14.88
N ARG A 21 -2.05 5.68 -14.74
CA ARG A 21 -1.69 6.79 -13.86
C ARG A 21 -2.44 8.06 -14.24
N GLU A 22 -2.47 8.41 -15.52
CA GLU A 22 -3.14 9.62 -16.00
C GLU A 22 -4.64 9.56 -15.77
N GLN A 23 -5.26 8.38 -15.93
CA GLN A 23 -6.67 8.18 -15.64
C GLN A 23 -6.97 8.35 -14.14
N LEU A 24 -6.22 7.68 -13.28
CA LEU A 24 -6.42 7.74 -11.83
C LEU A 24 -6.19 9.14 -11.26
N LEU A 25 -5.24 9.91 -11.82
CA LEU A 25 -5.05 11.31 -11.45
C LEU A 25 -6.29 12.15 -11.77
N ARG A 26 -6.87 12.01 -12.97
CA ARG A 26 -8.12 12.71 -13.33
C ARG A 26 -9.31 12.29 -12.46
N GLU A 27 -9.39 11.01 -12.11
CA GLU A 27 -10.44 10.52 -11.21
C GLU A 27 -10.27 11.06 -9.78
N SER A 28 -9.03 11.15 -9.31
CA SER A 28 -8.71 11.63 -7.95
C SER A 28 -9.15 13.07 -7.68
N GLU A 29 -9.21 13.92 -8.72
CA GLU A 29 -9.71 15.31 -8.61
C GLU A 29 -11.17 15.39 -8.16
N LYS A 30 -11.94 14.32 -8.35
CA LYS A 30 -13.36 14.24 -7.98
C LYS A 30 -13.57 13.62 -6.59
N LEU A 31 -12.51 13.11 -5.96
CA LEU A 31 -12.56 12.45 -4.67
C LEU A 31 -12.30 13.44 -3.53
N SER A 32 -12.79 13.09 -2.34
CA SER A 32 -12.49 13.86 -1.14
C SER A 32 -11.01 13.69 -0.76
N SER A 33 -10.32 14.81 -0.58
CA SER A 33 -8.91 14.80 -0.16
C SER A 33 -8.79 14.69 1.36
N LEU A 34 -7.84 13.87 1.82
CA LEU A 34 -7.48 13.75 3.23
C LEU A 34 -6.05 14.24 3.44
N ARG A 35 -5.85 15.21 4.31
CA ARG A 35 -4.49 15.63 4.72
C ARG A 35 -3.96 14.64 5.75
N ILE A 36 -2.78 14.10 5.46
CA ILE A 36 -2.09 13.14 6.32
C ILE A 36 -0.71 13.70 6.71
N ASN A 37 -0.14 13.16 7.80
CA ASN A 37 1.17 13.59 8.29
C ASN A 37 2.32 12.86 7.57
N SER A 38 3.57 13.24 7.87
CA SER A 38 4.76 12.65 7.27
C SER A 38 4.93 11.16 7.57
N TRP A 39 4.44 10.68 8.71
CA TRP A 39 4.52 9.27 9.07
C TRP A 39 3.57 8.44 8.21
N THR A 40 2.32 8.86 8.07
CA THR A 40 1.35 8.20 7.19
C THR A 40 1.80 8.22 5.72
N ILE A 41 2.51 9.28 5.28
CA ILE A 41 3.14 9.31 3.96
C ILE A 41 4.20 8.21 3.83
N SER A 42 5.05 8.01 4.84
CA SER A 42 6.03 6.92 4.84
C SER A 42 5.36 5.55 4.74
N ASP A 43 4.27 5.32 5.47
CA ASP A 43 3.54 4.05 5.39
C ASP A 43 2.88 3.86 4.01
N LEU A 44 2.31 4.93 3.44
CA LEU A 44 1.75 4.91 2.09
C LEU A 44 2.80 4.53 1.04
N ASP A 45 4.02 5.07 1.14
CA ASP A 45 5.12 4.75 0.25
C ASP A 45 5.55 3.29 0.40
N LEU A 46 5.71 2.78 1.63
CA LEU A 46 6.12 1.40 1.90
C LEU A 46 5.08 0.38 1.42
N ILE A 47 3.78 0.69 1.55
CA ILE A 47 2.69 -0.09 0.96
C ILE A 47 2.75 0.00 -0.57
N GLY A 48 2.95 1.20 -1.13
CA GLY A 48 2.98 1.46 -2.56
C GLY A 48 4.07 0.67 -3.29
N VAL A 49 5.28 0.66 -2.72
CA VAL A 49 6.44 -0.03 -3.30
C VAL A 49 6.53 -1.52 -2.94
N GLY A 50 5.62 -2.01 -2.09
CA GLY A 50 5.56 -3.42 -1.71
C GLY A 50 6.50 -3.88 -0.61
N ALA A 51 7.13 -2.93 0.10
CA ALA A 51 7.97 -3.25 1.26
C ALA A 51 7.17 -3.94 2.38
N PHE A 52 5.86 -3.71 2.45
CA PHE A 52 4.95 -4.35 3.39
C PHE A 52 4.16 -5.53 2.79
N SER A 53 4.58 -6.11 1.67
CA SER A 53 3.95 -7.34 1.15
C SER A 53 3.81 -8.39 2.28
N PRO A 54 2.64 -9.02 2.45
CA PRO A 54 1.50 -9.12 1.54
C PRO A 54 0.43 -8.04 1.68
N LEU A 55 0.65 -7.00 2.50
CA LEU A 55 -0.34 -5.94 2.69
C LEU A 55 -0.65 -5.24 1.37
N GLN A 56 -1.93 -4.97 1.13
CA GLN A 56 -2.43 -4.33 -0.10
C GLN A 56 -2.99 -2.92 0.13
N GLY A 57 -2.96 -2.42 1.36
CA GLY A 57 -3.52 -1.13 1.78
C GLY A 57 -3.27 -0.88 3.26
N PHE A 58 -3.92 0.13 3.85
CA PHE A 58 -3.96 0.25 5.30
C PHE A 58 -4.82 -0.86 5.90
N MET A 59 -4.43 -1.35 7.08
CA MET A 59 -5.16 -2.41 7.79
C MET A 59 -6.58 -1.94 8.14
N THR A 60 -7.54 -2.85 8.01
CA THR A 60 -8.84 -2.69 8.65
C THR A 60 -8.71 -2.93 10.16
N GLU A 61 -9.77 -2.64 10.91
CA GLU A 61 -9.82 -2.95 12.34
C GLU A 61 -9.64 -4.46 12.60
N GLU A 62 -10.26 -5.32 11.78
CA GLU A 62 -10.13 -6.78 11.90
C GLU A 62 -8.69 -7.24 11.68
N ASP A 63 -8.03 -6.73 10.62
CA ASP A 63 -6.62 -7.03 10.34
C ASP A 63 -5.73 -6.62 11.51
N TYR A 64 -5.96 -5.41 12.04
CA TYR A 64 -5.21 -4.86 13.16
C TYR A 64 -5.38 -5.69 14.45
N LEU A 65 -6.62 -6.06 14.78
CA LEU A 65 -6.91 -6.91 15.96
C LEU A 65 -6.36 -8.33 15.81
N SER A 66 -6.34 -8.88 14.59
CA SER A 66 -5.70 -10.15 14.30
C SER A 66 -4.20 -10.11 14.61
N VAL A 67 -3.50 -9.05 14.18
CA VAL A 67 -2.07 -8.86 14.49
C VAL A 67 -1.83 -8.77 15.99
N ILE A 68 -2.61 -7.98 16.72
CA ILE A 68 -2.48 -7.87 18.19
C ILE A 68 -2.65 -9.23 18.87
N SER A 69 -3.62 -10.02 18.43
CA SER A 69 -4.01 -11.25 19.11
C SER A 69 -3.15 -12.46 18.75
N ARG A 70 -2.51 -12.48 17.57
CA ARG A 70 -1.93 -13.70 17.00
C ARG A 70 -0.48 -13.60 16.53
N MET A 71 0.18 -12.44 16.66
CA MET A 71 1.54 -12.14 16.17
C MET A 71 2.37 -13.34 15.70
#